data_AF-A0A1Y5FCT9-F1
#
_entry.id   AF-A0A1Y5FCT9-F1
#
_cell.length_a   1.000
_cell.length_b   1.000
_cell.length_c   1.000
_cell.angle_alpha   90.00
_cell.angle_beta   90.00
_cell.angle_gamma   90.00
#
_symmetry.space_group_name_H-M   'P 1'
#
loop_
_entity.id
_entity.type
_entity.pdbx_description
1 polymer ?
#
loop_
_entity_poly.entity_id
_entity_poly.type
_entity_poly.pdbx_seq_one_letter_code
_entity_poly.pdbx_strand_id
1 'polypeptide(L)'
;MKKLISILIFTSIIFSTNASAADCFQTLSSDYSQDSGAFKVADYELNGEFEVTPESYSVEALDKLFSNIGCVASVREKAAVKISCKEIMPGNPASSVCYLENELGYFFISKDMLDTVNIVFNRWD
;
A
#
# COMPACT_ATOMS: atom_id res chain seq x y z
N MET A 1 -6.08 49.99 -18.59
CA MET A 1 -6.15 48.61 -19.14
C MET A 1 -4.87 47.77 -18.95
N LYS A 2 -3.78 48.27 -18.35
CA LYS A 2 -2.56 47.46 -18.09
C LYS A 2 -2.52 46.78 -16.71
N LYS A 3 -3.42 47.13 -15.77
CA LYS A 3 -3.47 46.55 -14.42
C LYS A 3 -4.44 45.38 -14.23
N LEU A 4 -5.21 45.03 -15.27
CA LEU A 4 -6.16 43.89 -15.23
C LEU A 4 -5.53 42.57 -15.71
N ILE A 5 -4.40 42.62 -16.43
CA ILE A 5 -3.71 41.43 -16.95
C ILE A 5 -2.86 40.75 -15.85
N SER A 6 -2.46 41.47 -14.80
CA SER A 6 -1.61 40.93 -13.74
C SER A 6 -2.35 40.04 -12.72
N ILE A 7 -3.68 40.03 -12.71
CA ILE A 7 -4.48 39.24 -11.75
C ILE A 7 -4.81 37.83 -12.31
N LEU A 8 -4.69 37.61 -13.62
CA LEU A 8 -5.04 36.33 -14.24
C LEU A 8 -3.92 35.26 -14.15
N ILE A 9 -2.72 35.63 -13.74
CA ILE A 9 -1.55 34.72 -13.69
C ILE A 9 -1.38 34.08 -12.30
N PHE A 10 -2.12 34.54 -11.29
CA PHE A 10 -2.03 33.99 -9.93
C PHE A 10 -3.00 32.85 -9.61
N THR A 11 -3.94 32.52 -10.50
CA THR A 11 -4.96 31.47 -10.27
C THR A 11 -4.62 30.10 -10.86
N SER A 12 -3.44 29.92 -11.46
CA SER A 12 -3.07 28.68 -12.15
C SER A 12 -2.17 27.71 -11.36
N ILE A 13 -1.96 27.89 -10.05
CA ILE A 13 -1.02 27.06 -9.26
C ILE A 13 -1.72 26.32 -8.10
N ILE A 14 -2.98 25.92 -8.25
CA ILE A 14 -3.63 25.02 -7.27
C ILE A 14 -4.30 23.86 -8.01
N PHE A 15 -3.51 23.08 -8.72
CA PHE A 15 -3.84 21.68 -8.95
C PHE A 15 -3.17 20.87 -7.84
N SER A 16 -3.80 20.85 -6.67
CA SER A 16 -3.53 19.80 -5.69
C SER A 16 -4.00 18.50 -6.34
N THR A 17 -3.06 17.68 -6.81
CA THR A 17 -3.33 16.31 -7.25
C THR A 17 -3.81 15.52 -6.04
N ASN A 18 -5.12 15.52 -5.80
CA ASN A 18 -5.74 14.53 -4.95
C ASN A 18 -5.64 13.21 -5.73
N ALA A 19 -4.60 12.43 -5.47
CA ALA A 19 -4.53 11.10 -6.05
C ALA A 19 -5.76 10.32 -5.56
N SER A 20 -6.58 9.82 -6.46
CA SER A 20 -7.80 9.13 -6.08
C SER A 20 -7.50 7.65 -5.76
N ALA A 21 -8.45 6.93 -5.16
CA ALA A 21 -8.33 5.47 -5.04
C ALA A 21 -8.12 4.78 -6.41
N ALA A 22 -8.61 5.40 -7.49
CA ALA A 22 -8.37 4.91 -8.85
C ALA A 22 -6.88 4.95 -9.24
N ASP A 23 -6.13 5.95 -8.77
CA ASP A 23 -4.71 6.12 -9.11
C ASP A 23 -3.84 5.08 -8.39
N CYS A 24 -4.23 4.74 -7.14
CA CYS A 24 -3.60 3.67 -6.37
C CYS A 24 -3.82 2.31 -7.03
N PHE A 25 -5.07 2.03 -7.40
CA PHE A 25 -5.44 0.80 -8.07
C PHE A 25 -4.78 0.67 -9.46
N GLN A 26 -4.72 1.76 -10.22
CA GLN A 26 -4.03 1.80 -11.51
C GLN A 26 -2.56 1.40 -11.36
N THR A 27 -1.89 1.88 -10.32
CA THR A 27 -0.48 1.52 -10.07
C THR A 27 -0.32 0.06 -9.66
N LEU A 28 -1.19 -0.45 -8.77
CA LEU A 28 -1.19 -1.85 -8.34
C LEU A 28 -1.43 -2.84 -9.49
N SER A 29 -2.28 -2.46 -10.45
CA SER A 29 -2.67 -3.27 -11.61
C SER A 29 -1.84 -3.02 -12.87
N SER A 30 -0.74 -2.25 -12.77
CA SER A 30 0.07 -1.84 -13.93
C SER A 30 -0.77 -1.25 -15.06
N ASP A 31 -1.50 -0.17 -14.76
CA ASP A 31 -2.47 0.47 -15.67
C ASP A 31 -3.55 -0.51 -16.16
N TYR A 32 -4.16 -1.24 -15.21
CA TYR A 32 -5.23 -2.20 -15.48
C TYR A 32 -4.85 -3.37 -16.40
N SER A 33 -3.55 -3.55 -16.68
CA SER A 33 -3.06 -4.62 -17.56
C SER A 33 -2.84 -5.95 -16.83
N GLN A 34 -2.81 -5.94 -15.50
CA GLN A 34 -2.58 -7.10 -14.65
C GLN A 34 -3.56 -7.15 -13.48
N ASP A 35 -4.00 -8.37 -13.16
CA ASP A 35 -4.92 -8.64 -12.06
C ASP A 35 -4.19 -8.98 -10.76
N SER A 36 -2.87 -9.17 -10.83
CA SER A 36 -2.01 -9.42 -9.67
C SER A 36 -0.65 -8.75 -9.84
N GLY A 37 -0.03 -8.37 -8.73
CA GLY A 37 1.28 -7.74 -8.71
C GLY A 37 2.10 -8.17 -7.50
N ALA A 38 3.42 -8.17 -7.65
CA ALA A 38 4.35 -8.45 -6.55
C ALA A 38 5.16 -7.20 -6.22
N PHE A 39 5.15 -6.83 -4.95
CA PHE A 39 5.76 -5.63 -4.41
C PHE A 39 6.68 -5.99 -3.25
N LYS A 40 7.57 -5.07 -2.94
CA LYS A 40 8.54 -5.21 -1.85
C LYS A 40 8.59 -3.93 -1.03
N VAL A 41 8.70 -4.11 0.28
CA VAL A 41 9.00 -3.06 1.25
C VAL A 41 10.20 -3.53 2.06
N ALA A 42 11.11 -2.62 2.39
CA ALA A 42 12.26 -2.97 3.20
C ALA A 42 11.87 -3.02 4.70
N ASP A 43 12.29 -4.07 5.40
CA ASP A 43 11.97 -4.31 6.82
C ASP A 43 12.44 -3.16 7.71
N TYR A 44 13.61 -2.58 7.42
CA TYR A 44 14.16 -1.45 8.19
C TYR A 44 13.34 -0.16 8.08
N GLU A 45 12.37 -0.09 7.17
CA GLU A 45 11.44 1.04 7.06
C GLU A 45 10.18 0.87 7.93
N LEU A 46 10.06 -0.28 8.61
CA LEU A 46 8.94 -0.65 9.46
C LEU A 46 9.40 -0.69 10.92
N ASN A 47 8.47 -0.42 11.84
CA ASN A 47 8.76 -0.31 13.27
C ASN A 47 8.36 -1.57 14.04
N GLY A 48 7.42 -2.36 13.51
CA GLY A 48 6.95 -3.59 14.17
C GLY A 48 7.92 -4.77 14.04
N GLU A 49 7.60 -5.83 14.78
CA GLU A 49 8.28 -7.13 14.67
C GLU A 49 7.29 -8.17 14.12
N PHE A 50 7.56 -8.67 12.91
CA PHE A 50 6.63 -9.56 12.20
C PHE A 50 6.33 -10.84 12.99
N GLU A 51 7.33 -11.40 13.66
CA GLU A 51 7.24 -12.64 14.42
C GLU A 51 6.42 -12.49 15.71
N VAL A 52 6.25 -11.26 16.21
CA VAL A 52 5.53 -10.97 17.46
C VAL A 52 4.12 -10.46 17.18
N THR A 53 3.99 -9.52 16.24
CA THR A 53 2.71 -8.89 15.89
C THR A 53 2.48 -8.88 14.37
N PRO A 54 2.34 -10.07 13.75
CA PRO A 54 2.30 -10.21 12.30
C PRO A 54 1.16 -9.43 11.65
N GLU A 55 0.01 -9.31 12.33
CA GLU A 55 -1.14 -8.55 11.85
C GLU A 55 -0.83 -7.05 11.76
N SER A 56 -0.44 -6.40 12.87
CA SER A 56 -0.13 -4.96 12.86
C SER A 56 1.05 -4.63 11.95
N TYR A 57 2.07 -5.49 11.93
CA TYR A 57 3.21 -5.34 11.04
C TYR A 57 2.78 -5.37 9.57
N SER A 58 1.88 -6.27 9.20
CA SER A 58 1.41 -6.40 7.81
C SER A 58 0.57 -5.20 7.38
N VAL A 59 -0.21 -4.60 8.29
CA VAL A 59 -0.91 -3.33 8.01
C VAL A 59 0.10 -2.20 7.79
N GLU A 60 1.14 -2.11 8.62
CA GLU A 60 2.22 -1.13 8.46
C GLU A 60 2.94 -1.29 7.12
N ALA A 61 3.28 -2.53 6.73
CA ALA A 61 3.92 -2.83 5.46
C ALA A 61 3.05 -2.43 4.26
N LEU A 62 1.73 -2.67 4.34
CA LEU A 62 0.80 -2.28 3.28
C LEU A 62 0.62 -0.76 3.19
N ASP A 63 0.51 -0.07 4.33
CA ASP A 63 0.50 1.39 4.38
C ASP A 63 1.78 1.98 3.77
N LYS A 64 2.93 1.39 4.08
CA LYS A 64 4.22 1.79 3.53
C LYS A 64 4.28 1.59 2.02
N LEU A 65 3.79 0.45 1.51
CA LEU A 65 3.66 0.23 0.06
C LEU A 65 2.79 1.31 -0.60
N PHE A 66 1.60 1.58 -0.04
CA PHE A 66 0.70 2.61 -0.54
C PHE A 66 1.34 3.99 -0.53
N SER A 67 2.11 4.32 0.52
CA SER A 67 2.90 5.55 0.57
C SER A 67 3.96 5.58 -0.55
N ASN A 68 4.69 4.49 -0.78
CA ASN A 68 5.75 4.41 -1.77
C ASN A 68 5.23 4.56 -3.21
N ILE A 69 4.02 4.07 -3.51
CA ILE A 69 3.40 4.17 -4.83
C ILE A 69 2.50 5.41 -4.98
N GLY A 70 2.46 6.29 -3.98
CA GLY A 70 1.79 7.59 -4.07
C GLY A 70 0.27 7.58 -3.83
N CYS A 71 -0.26 6.56 -3.15
CA CYS A 71 -1.67 6.53 -2.76
C CYS A 71 -1.99 7.59 -1.70
N VAL A 72 -3.19 8.16 -1.74
CA VAL A 72 -3.64 9.16 -0.75
C VAL A 72 -3.89 8.59 0.64
N ALA A 73 -3.85 9.49 1.62
CA ALA A 73 -4.11 9.22 3.03
C ALA A 73 -5.44 8.48 3.26
N SER A 74 -6.52 8.80 2.53
CA SER A 74 -7.83 8.14 2.73
C SER A 74 -7.84 6.67 2.35
N VAL A 75 -7.03 6.26 1.37
CA VAL A 75 -6.84 4.84 1.00
C VAL A 75 -5.97 4.15 2.04
N ARG A 76 -4.91 4.84 2.47
CA ARG A 76 -3.96 4.40 3.50
C ARG A 76 -4.60 4.14 4.87
N GLU A 77 -5.48 5.03 5.31
CA GLU A 77 -6.28 4.87 6.53
C GLU A 77 -7.18 3.62 6.50
N LYS A 78 -7.48 3.10 5.30
CA LYS A 78 -8.26 1.89 5.07
C LYS A 78 -7.40 0.73 4.55
N ALA A 79 -6.10 0.73 4.83
CA ALA A 79 -5.17 -0.28 4.32
C ALA A 79 -5.65 -1.71 4.60
N ALA A 80 -6.30 -1.97 5.74
CA ALA A 80 -6.91 -3.26 6.04
C ALA A 80 -8.33 -3.11 6.58
N VAL A 81 -9.30 -3.72 5.89
CA VAL A 81 -10.67 -3.93 6.42
C VAL A 81 -10.75 -5.26 7.15
N LYS A 82 -10.03 -6.27 6.66
CA LYS A 82 -9.94 -7.59 7.26
C LYS A 82 -8.50 -8.07 7.21
N ILE A 83 -8.07 -8.73 8.27
CA ILE A 83 -6.73 -9.31 8.39
C ILE A 83 -6.80 -10.70 9.01
N SER A 84 -5.94 -11.60 8.56
CA SER A 84 -5.71 -12.89 9.18
C SER A 84 -4.31 -13.38 8.87
N CYS A 85 -3.53 -13.67 9.91
CA CYS A 85 -2.20 -14.26 9.76
C CYS A 85 -2.20 -15.73 10.16
N LYS A 86 -1.45 -16.54 9.43
CA LYS A 86 -1.29 -17.96 9.73
C LYS A 86 0.14 -18.40 9.47
N GLU A 87 0.71 -19.13 10.42
CA GLU A 87 1.96 -19.87 10.22
C GLU A 87 1.76 -20.96 9.18
N ILE A 88 2.56 -20.92 8.11
CA ILE A 88 2.58 -21.98 7.11
C ILE A 88 3.27 -23.23 7.68
N MET A 89 4.27 -23.02 8.55
CA MET A 89 4.92 -24.07 9.32
C MET A 89 4.59 -23.87 10.82
N PRO A 90 3.68 -24.68 11.39
CA PRO A 90 3.26 -24.53 12.78
C PRO A 90 4.44 -24.54 13.77
N GLY A 91 4.45 -23.60 14.70
CA GLY A 91 5.53 -23.40 15.67
C GLY A 91 6.70 -22.58 15.13
N ASN A 92 6.62 -22.04 13.92
CA ASN A 92 7.59 -21.08 13.40
C ASN A 92 6.90 -19.75 13.04
N PRO A 93 6.96 -18.74 13.92
CA PRO A 93 6.34 -17.43 13.69
C PRO A 93 6.85 -16.71 12.43
N ALA A 94 8.13 -16.91 12.05
CA ALA A 94 8.71 -16.32 10.85
C ALA A 94 8.15 -16.93 9.54
N SER A 95 7.43 -18.06 9.63
CA SER A 95 6.73 -18.66 8.49
C SER A 95 5.30 -18.11 8.29
N SER A 96 4.92 -17.09 9.05
CA SER A 96 3.60 -16.48 8.93
C SER A 96 3.39 -15.85 7.56
N VAL A 97 2.19 -16.04 7.03
CA VAL A 97 1.67 -15.28 5.90
C VAL A 97 0.38 -14.60 6.34
N CYS A 98 0.29 -13.30 6.09
CA CYS A 98 -0.86 -12.49 6.43
C CYS A 98 -1.69 -12.18 5.20
N TYR A 99 -2.96 -12.54 5.25
CA TYR A 99 -3.98 -12.12 4.30
C TYR A 99 -4.61 -10.81 4.79
N LEU A 100 -4.62 -9.80 3.92
CA LEU A 100 -5.29 -8.53 4.12
C LEU A 100 -6.28 -8.29 2.96
N GLU A 101 -7.40 -7.66 3.28
CA GLU A 101 -8.44 -7.31 2.31
C GLU A 101 -8.89 -5.86 2.52
N ASN A 102 -9.05 -5.13 1.43
CA ASN A 102 -9.62 -3.79 1.43
C ASN A 102 -10.38 -3.49 0.13
N GLU A 103 -10.75 -2.21 -0.07
CA GLU A 103 -11.49 -1.73 -1.23
C GLU A 103 -10.73 -1.77 -2.57
N LEU A 104 -9.47 -2.22 -2.58
CA LEU A 104 -8.63 -2.38 -3.78
C LEU A 104 -8.42 -3.84 -4.18
N GLY A 105 -8.49 -4.78 -3.24
CA GLY A 105 -8.25 -6.20 -3.50
C GLY A 105 -7.76 -6.99 -2.30
N TYR A 106 -7.09 -8.10 -2.59
CA TYR A 106 -6.45 -8.99 -1.64
C TYR A 106 -4.94 -8.77 -1.62
N PHE A 107 -4.35 -8.89 -0.44
CA PHE A 107 -2.92 -8.75 -0.23
C PHE A 107 -2.42 -9.92 0.61
N PHE A 108 -1.36 -10.58 0.14
CA PHE A 108 -0.63 -11.59 0.90
C PHE A 108 0.73 -11.05 1.26
N ILE A 109 1.01 -11.00 2.56
CA ILE A 109 2.19 -10.37 3.12
C ILE A 109 3.03 -11.43 3.83
N SER A 110 4.31 -11.47 3.51
CA SER A 110 5.29 -12.39 4.11
C SER A 110 6.64 -11.68 4.24
N LYS A 111 7.37 -11.99 5.31
CA LYS A 111 8.73 -11.50 5.53
C LYS A 111 9.73 -12.57 5.12
N ASP A 112 10.79 -12.20 4.41
CA ASP A 112 11.93 -13.08 4.19
C ASP A 112 12.96 -12.98 5.31
N MET A 113 13.88 -13.95 5.40
CA MET A 113 14.89 -14.00 6.46
C MET A 113 16.01 -12.95 6.32
N LEU A 114 15.95 -12.09 5.30
CA LEU A 114 16.89 -10.99 5.14
C LEU A 114 16.21 -9.74 5.70
N ASP A 115 15.90 -8.78 4.84
CA ASP A 115 15.36 -7.47 5.24
C ASP A 115 14.22 -7.05 4.32
N THR A 116 13.47 -7.99 3.74
CA THR A 116 12.41 -7.67 2.78
C THR A 116 11.07 -8.26 3.19
N VAL A 117 10.05 -7.42 3.08
CA VAL A 117 8.64 -7.80 3.13
C VAL A 117 8.13 -7.94 1.69
N ASN A 118 7.64 -9.12 1.36
CA ASN A 118 7.00 -9.42 0.09
C ASN A 118 5.49 -9.21 0.23
N ILE A 119 4.92 -8.42 -0.67
CA ILE A 119 3.49 -8.11 -0.72
C ILE A 119 2.98 -8.53 -2.09
N VAL A 120 2.08 -9.51 -2.13
CA VAL A 120 1.39 -9.93 -3.35
C VAL A 120 0.00 -9.34 -3.35
N PHE A 121 -0.28 -8.48 -4.32
CA PHE A 121 -1.61 -7.95 -4.61
C PHE A 121 -2.35 -8.86 -5.59
N ASN A 122 -3.66 -9.00 -5.41
CA ASN A 122 -4.58 -9.63 -6.34
C ASN A 122 -5.94 -8.90 -6.37
N ARG A 123 -6.52 -8.75 -7.57
CA ARG A 123 -7.79 -8.09 -7.84
C ARG A 123 -8.99 -9.01 -7.59
N TRP A 124 -9.32 -9.22 -6.31
CA TRP A 124 -10.54 -9.89 -5.84
C TRP A 124 -10.79 -11.32 -6.41
N ASP A 125 -9.84 -11.94 -7.13
CA ASP A 125 -10.00 -13.21 -7.86
C ASP A 125 -8.93 -14.28 -7.57
#